data_AF-A0A924A5W0-F1
#
_entry.id   AF-A0A924A5W0-F1
#
_cell.length_a   1.000
_cell.length_b   1.000
_cell.length_c   1.000
_cell.angle_alpha   90.00
_cell.angle_beta   90.00
_cell.angle_gamma   90.00
#
_symmetry.space_group_name_H-M   'P 1'
#
loop_
_entity.id
_entity.type
_entity.pdbx_description
1 polymer ?
#
loop_
_entity_poly.entity_id
_entity_poly.type
_entity_poly.pdbx_seq_one_letter_code
_entity_poly.pdbx_strand_id
1 'polypeptide(L)'
;MTEREYNQCVTLYADNVYRFILKNLGHDADAQDVVQGAFEKMWVNRQSVDNERCKSYLFTVAYNQMIDHIRKNKRITLRDE
;
A
#
# COMPACT_ATOMS: atom_id res chain seq x y z
N MET A 1 -5.19 -0.81 17.22
CA MET A 1 -6.05 0.12 16.46
C MET A 1 -7.50 -0.37 16.41
N THR A 2 -8.43 0.51 16.78
CA THR A 2 -9.89 0.34 16.65
C THR A 2 -10.36 0.59 15.22
N GLU A 3 -11.60 0.21 14.90
CA GLU A 3 -12.20 0.49 13.59
C GLU A 3 -12.28 1.99 13.27
N ARG A 4 -12.62 2.81 14.27
CA ARG A 4 -12.67 4.27 14.11
C ARG A 4 -11.31 4.86 13.74
N GLU A 5 -10.26 4.42 14.43
CA GLU A 5 -8.89 4.86 14.16
C GLU A 5 -8.40 4.38 12.78
N TYR A 6 -8.78 3.17 12.37
CA TYR A 6 -8.51 2.68 11.02
C TYR A 6 -9.17 3.57 9.96
N ASN A 7 -10.46 3.87 10.11
CA ASN A 7 -11.19 4.74 9.18
C ASN A 7 -10.60 6.16 9.11
N GLN A 8 -10.10 6.67 10.25
CA GLN A 8 -9.35 7.93 10.28
C GLN A 8 -8.03 7.82 9.51
N CYS A 9 -7.26 6.75 9.70
CA CYS A 9 -6.03 6.48 8.95
C CYS A 9 -6.30 6.42 7.44
N VAL A 10 -7.35 5.70 7.01
CA VAL A 10 -7.79 5.66 5.60
C VAL A 10 -8.07 7.07 5.07
N THR A 11 -8.92 7.81 5.77
CA THR A 11 -9.31 9.18 5.38
C THR A 11 -8.10 10.11 5.26
N LEU A 12 -7.12 9.99 6.17
CA LEU A 12 -5.95 10.87 6.21
C LEU A 12 -4.87 10.50 5.19
N TYR A 13 -4.72 9.22 4.85
CA TYR A 13 -3.53 8.74 4.16
C TYR A 13 -3.78 8.05 2.83
N ALA A 14 -5.02 7.70 2.46
CA ALA A 14 -5.28 6.99 1.21
C ALA A 14 -4.77 7.73 -0.03
N ASP A 15 -5.12 9.02 -0.17
CA ASP A 15 -4.66 9.85 -1.30
C ASP A 15 -3.13 10.07 -1.29
N ASN A 16 -2.54 10.22 -0.10
CA ASN A 16 -1.09 10.39 0.05
C ASN A 16 -0.32 9.15 -0.40
N VAL A 17 -0.77 7.97 0.01
CA VAL A 17 -0.16 6.69 -0.41
C VAL A 17 -0.43 6.46 -1.89
N TYR A 18 -1.65 6.71 -2.37
CA TYR A 18 -1.97 6.60 -3.80
C TYR A 18 -1.04 7.41 -4.67
N ARG A 19 -0.87 8.71 -4.39
CA ARG A 19 0.05 9.58 -5.15
C ARG A 19 1.50 9.10 -5.07
N PHE A 20 1.93 8.60 -3.91
CA PHE A 20 3.26 8.04 -3.75
C PHE A 20 3.46 6.81 -4.64
N ILE A 21 2.52 5.87 -4.65
CA ILE A 21 2.62 4.65 -5.47
C ILE A 21 2.46 4.96 -6.96
N LEU A 22 1.47 5.79 -7.34
CA LEU A 22 1.22 6.19 -8.71
C LEU A 22 2.45 6.84 -9.34
N LYS A 23 3.15 7.71 -8.61
CA LYS A 23 4.39 8.35 -9.08
C LYS A 23 5.50 7.33 -9.42
N ASN A 24 5.50 6.18 -8.75
CA ASN A 24 6.52 5.15 -8.95
C ASN A 24 6.11 4.06 -9.94
N LEU A 25 4.82 3.71 -10.03
CA LEU A 25 4.31 2.68 -10.95
C LEU A 25 3.89 3.24 -12.31
N GLY A 26 3.38 4.49 -12.36
CA GLY A 26 2.86 5.11 -13.58
C GLY A 26 1.59 4.49 -14.14
N HIS A 27 0.94 3.59 -13.39
CA HIS A 27 -0.28 2.89 -13.79
C HIS A 27 -1.35 3.00 -12.70
N ASP A 28 -2.48 3.65 -12.99
CA ASP A 28 -3.52 3.96 -12.00
C ASP A 28 -4.12 2.70 -11.35
N ALA A 29 -4.46 1.67 -12.14
CA ALA A 29 -5.04 0.44 -11.62
C ALA A 29 -4.07 -0.28 -10.65
N ASP A 30 -2.79 -0.38 -11.03
CA ASP A 30 -1.78 -1.04 -10.20
C ASP A 30 -1.54 -0.26 -8.90
N ALA A 31 -1.59 1.08 -8.98
CA ALA A 31 -1.46 1.92 -7.80
C ALA A 31 -2.65 1.76 -6.85
N GLN A 32 -3.87 1.66 -7.37
CA GLN A 32 -5.08 1.38 -6.57
C GLN A 32 -4.98 0.02 -5.90
N ASP A 33 -4.57 -1.02 -6.62
CA ASP A 33 -4.40 -2.38 -6.10
C ASP A 33 -3.38 -2.44 -4.96
N VAL A 34 -2.23 -1.77 -5.12
CA VAL A 34 -1.21 -1.70 -4.05
C VAL A 34 -1.74 -0.95 -2.83
N VAL A 35 -2.43 0.18 -3.01
CA VAL A 35 -3.00 0.95 -1.90
C VAL A 35 -4.03 0.11 -1.15
N GLN A 36 -4.93 -0.56 -1.88
CA GLN A 36 -5.93 -1.44 -1.30
C GLN A 36 -5.26 -2.58 -0.52
N GLY A 37 -4.30 -3.27 -1.12
CA GLY A 37 -3.55 -4.35 -0.48
C GLY A 37 -2.81 -3.88 0.79
N ALA A 38 -2.35 -2.63 0.84
CA ALA A 38 -1.68 -2.08 2.01
C ALA A 38 -2.67 -1.86 3.17
N PHE A 39 -3.84 -1.31 2.87
CA PHE A 39 -4.91 -1.10 3.84
C PHE A 39 -5.54 -2.40 4.33
N GLU A 40 -5.69 -3.41 3.47
CA GLU A 40 -6.13 -4.75 3.86
C GLU A 40 -5.15 -5.39 4.84
N LYS A 41 -3.85 -5.33 4.55
CA LYS A 41 -2.82 -5.87 5.44
C LYS A 41 -2.78 -5.13 6.77
N MET A 42 -2.98 -3.81 6.76
CA MET A 42 -3.13 -3.05 7.99
C MET A 42 -4.39 -3.47 8.77
N TRP A 43 -5.53 -3.70 8.10
CA TRP A 43 -6.75 -4.13 8.76
C TRP A 43 -6.59 -5.48 9.46
N VAL A 44 -5.94 -6.45 8.80
CA VAL A 44 -5.63 -7.76 9.38
C VAL A 44 -4.75 -7.62 10.62
N ASN A 45 -3.75 -6.74 10.58
CA ASN A 45 -2.81 -6.52 11.69
C ASN A 45 -3.22 -5.40 12.65
N ARG A 46 -4.44 -4.86 12.54
CA ARG A 46 -4.83 -3.63 13.24
C ARG A 46 -4.74 -3.74 14.76
N GLN A 47 -4.84 -4.93 15.32
CA GLN A 47 -4.70 -5.15 16.76
C GLN A 47 -3.27 -4.92 17.26
N SER A 48 -2.25 -5.19 16.43
CA SER A 48 -0.83 -5.01 16.77
C SER A 48 -0.24 -3.69 16.28
N VAL A 49 -1.00 -2.91 15.50
CA VAL A 49 -0.58 -1.60 15.01
C VAL A 49 -1.04 -0.51 15.97
N ASP A 50 -0.06 0.20 16.54
CA ASP A 50 -0.29 1.43 17.29
C ASP A 50 -0.82 2.51 16.35
N ASN A 51 -1.88 3.21 16.76
CA ASN A 51 -2.50 4.24 15.94
C ASN A 51 -1.51 5.37 15.58
N GLU A 52 -0.64 5.76 16.51
CA GLU A 52 0.41 6.77 16.28
C GLU A 52 1.40 6.37 15.16
N ARG A 53 1.54 5.05 14.91
CA ARG A 53 2.45 4.47 13.92
C ARG A 53 1.71 4.00 12.67
N CYS A 54 0.40 4.25 12.54
CA CYS A 54 -0.38 3.77 11.40
C CYS A 54 0.18 4.30 10.07
N LYS A 55 0.56 5.59 10.01
CA LYS A 55 1.15 6.20 8.82
C LYS A 55 2.43 5.50 8.39
N SER A 56 3.40 5.36 9.28
CA SER A 56 4.69 4.73 8.95
C SER A 56 4.49 3.27 8.54
N TYR A 57 3.66 2.53 9.28
CA TYR A 57 3.31 1.15 8.93
C TYR A 57 2.69 1.05 7.52
N LEU A 58 1.72 1.90 7.19
CA LEU A 58 1.05 1.90 5.90
C LEU A 58 2.03 2.12 4.74
N PHE A 59 2.87 3.15 4.86
CA PHE A 59 3.86 3.48 3.83
C PHE A 59 4.90 2.37 3.67
N THR A 60 5.34 1.73 4.75
CA THR A 60 6.23 0.57 4.67
C THR A 60 5.58 -0.59 3.93
N VAL A 61 4.32 -0.92 4.23
CA VAL A 61 3.61 -2.00 3.55
C VAL A 61 3.42 -1.70 2.06
N ALA A 62 2.93 -0.50 1.74
CA ALA A 62 2.68 -0.10 0.36
C ALA A 62 3.98 -0.07 -0.46
N TYR A 63 5.08 0.42 0.12
CA TYR A 63 6.40 0.39 -0.52
C TYR A 63 6.85 -1.04 -0.84
N ASN A 64 6.74 -1.97 0.11
CA ASN A 64 7.13 -3.36 -0.12
C ASN A 64 6.29 -4.01 -1.22
N GLN A 65 4.96 -3.80 -1.19
CA GLN A 65 4.04 -4.32 -2.23
C GLN A 65 4.36 -3.74 -3.61
N MET A 66 4.65 -2.44 -3.71
CA MET A 66 5.07 -1.80 -4.94
C MET A 66 6.37 -2.39 -5.51
N ILE A 67 7.38 -2.61 -4.65
CA ILE A 67 8.64 -3.23 -5.06
C ILE A 67 8.42 -4.66 -5.57
N ASP A 68 7.56 -5.43 -4.89
CA ASP A 68 7.22 -6.78 -5.32
C ASP A 68 6.46 -6.79 -6.66
N HIS A 69 5.56 -5.83 -6.88
CA HIS A 69 4.88 -5.61 -8.16
C HIS A 69 5.86 -5.33 -9.29
N ILE A 70 6.79 -4.38 -9.09
CA ILE A 70 7.84 -4.03 -10.06
C ILE A 70 8.71 -5.26 -10.39
N ARG A 71 9.10 -6.04 -9.38
CA ARG A 71 9.90 -7.26 -9.57
C ARG A 71 9.15 -8.33 -10.36
N LYS A 72 7.86 -8.49 -10.11
CA LYS A 72 7.01 -9.46 -10.81
C LYS A 72 6.85 -9.07 -12.28
N ASN A 73 6.57 -7.80 -12.56
CA ASN A 73 6.40 -7.31 -13.94
C ASN A 73 7.70 -7.44 -14.74
N LYS A 74 8.85 -7.10 -14.15
CA LYS A 74 10.16 -7.31 -14.79
C LYS A 74 10.41 -8.79 -15.15
N ARG A 75 10.00 -9.73 -14.29
CA ARG A 75 10.15 -11.17 -14.56
C ARG A 75 9.25 -11.66 -15.69
N ILE A 76 8.08 -11.05 -15.89
CA ILE A 76 7.17 -11.38 -16.98
C ILE A 76 7.79 -10.93 -18.30
N THR A 77 8.25 -9.67 -18.39
CA THR A 77 8.91 -9.14 -19.61
C THR A 77 10.09 -9.99 -20.06
N LEU A 78 10.94 -10.48 -19.14
CA LEU A 78 12.10 -11.33 -19.47
C LEU A 78 11.77 -12.75 -19.95
N ARG A 79 10.53 -13.24 -19.75
CA ARG A 79 10.10 -14.57 -20.22
C ARG A 79 9.43 -14.51 -21.59
N ASP A 80 8.97 -13.33 -21.98
CA ASP A 80 8.28 -13.09 -23.24
C ASP A 80 9.25 -12.67 -24.37
N GLU A 81 10.56 -12.55 -24.08
CA GLU A 81 11.69 -12.40 -25.02
C GLU A 81 12.42 -13.73 -25.25
#